data_AF-A0AAD3TZH2-F1
#
_entry.id   AF-A0AAD3TZH2-F1
#
_cell.length_a   1.000
_cell.length_b   1.000
_cell.length_c   1.000
_cell.angle_alpha   90.00
_cell.angle_beta   90.00
_cell.angle_gamma   90.00
#
_symmetry.space_group_name_H-M   'P 1'
#
loop_
_entity.id
_entity.type
_entity.pdbx_description
1 polymer ?
#
loop_
_entity_poly.entity_id
_entity_poly.type
_entity_poly.pdbx_seq_one_letter_code
_entity_poly.pdbx_strand_id
1 'polypeptide(L)'
;MSNLTLDGFWDSITAAWSQVRGGTRATSAVCTKRSYLRPPAVMAINALLPDMLKALERSLRSYSEADLRAWDKYVHAAVDELGRPDVRAALGSPSDESFVFARAWVVGAGREYYALVEDSPSAYAVHYQWTEGILGVAQRVYEKRYGKWEDEYDT
;
A
#
# COMPACT_ATOMS: atom_id res chain seq x y z
N MET A 1 -16.27 -4.27 -17.88
CA MET A 1 -16.06 -5.14 -16.70
C MET A 1 -14.57 -5.17 -16.41
N SER A 2 -14.19 -5.03 -15.15
CA SER A 2 -12.78 -5.14 -14.73
C SER A 2 -12.31 -6.59 -14.83
N ASN A 3 -11.06 -6.79 -15.24
CA ASN A 3 -10.40 -8.10 -15.20
C ASN A 3 -9.45 -8.22 -14.00
N LEU A 4 -9.31 -7.16 -13.20
CA LEU A 4 -8.43 -7.15 -12.04
C LEU A 4 -9.03 -7.93 -10.86
N THR A 5 -8.30 -8.93 -10.39
CA THR A 5 -8.60 -9.69 -9.17
C THR A 5 -7.86 -9.09 -7.96
N LEU A 6 -8.26 -9.49 -6.75
CA LEU A 6 -7.54 -9.12 -5.52
C LEU A 6 -6.08 -9.61 -5.55
N ASP A 7 -5.82 -10.82 -6.04
CA ASP A 7 -4.44 -11.31 -6.22
C ASP A 7 -3.67 -10.44 -7.22
N GLY A 8 -4.30 -10.05 -8.34
CA GLY A 8 -3.70 -9.14 -9.32
C GLY A 8 -3.38 -7.75 -8.76
N PHE A 9 -4.19 -7.25 -7.82
CA PHE A 9 -3.88 -6.03 -7.06
C PHE A 9 -2.58 -6.21 -6.25
N TRP A 10 -2.46 -7.27 -5.46
CA TRP A 10 -1.25 -7.53 -4.66
C TRP A 10 -0.01 -7.83 -5.52
N ASP A 11 -0.20 -8.54 -6.62
CA ASP A 11 0.86 -8.84 -7.58
C ASP A 11 1.41 -7.56 -8.21
N SER A 12 0.57 -6.55 -8.45
CA SER A 12 1.02 -5.26 -8.98
C SER A 12 1.96 -4.51 -8.02
N ILE A 13 1.68 -4.55 -6.71
CA ILE A 13 2.55 -3.97 -5.66
C ILE A 13 3.86 -4.74 -5.57
N THR A 14 3.78 -6.09 -5.59
CA THR A 14 4.96 -6.96 -5.58
C THR A 14 5.85 -6.73 -6.80
N ALA A 15 5.25 -6.64 -7.98
CA ALA A 15 5.94 -6.34 -9.22
C ALA A 15 6.61 -4.95 -9.19
N ALA A 16 5.94 -3.93 -8.63
CA ALA A 16 6.53 -2.60 -8.46
C ALA A 16 7.77 -2.63 -7.55
N TRP A 17 7.72 -3.35 -6.43
CA TRP A 17 8.89 -3.54 -5.56
C TRP A 17 10.04 -4.28 -6.25
N SER A 18 9.76 -5.25 -7.11
CA SER A 18 10.80 -5.99 -7.85
C SER A 18 11.56 -5.12 -8.87
N GLN A 19 10.94 -4.04 -9.35
CA GLN A 19 11.59 -3.07 -10.26
C GLN A 19 12.51 -2.09 -9.53
N VAL A 20 12.44 -2.01 -8.20
CA VAL A 20 13.26 -1.11 -7.39
C VAL A 20 14.44 -1.88 -6.81
N ARG A 21 15.66 -1.41 -7.09
CA ARG A 21 16.88 -2.05 -6.57
C ARG A 21 16.85 -2.06 -5.03
N GLY A 22 16.84 -3.27 -4.46
CA GLY A 22 16.76 -3.49 -3.01
C GLY A 22 15.35 -3.56 -2.45
N GLY A 23 14.31 -3.34 -3.27
CA GLY A 23 12.90 -3.37 -2.87
C GLY A 23 12.48 -4.70 -2.28
N THR A 24 12.67 -5.80 -3.01
CA THR A 24 12.35 -7.17 -2.52
C THR A 24 13.07 -7.50 -1.20
N ARG A 25 14.33 -7.08 -1.05
CA ARG A 25 15.07 -7.31 0.20
C ARG A 25 14.45 -6.53 1.37
N ALA A 26 14.03 -5.29 1.13
CA ALA A 26 13.43 -4.44 2.16
C ALA A 26 12.06 -4.99 2.61
N THR A 27 11.20 -5.40 1.66
CA THR A 27 9.88 -5.95 1.97
C THR A 27 9.96 -7.33 2.66
N SER A 28 10.86 -8.22 2.24
CA SER A 28 11.08 -9.47 2.97
C SER A 28 11.67 -9.23 4.36
N ALA A 29 12.55 -8.24 4.52
CA ALA A 29 13.16 -7.95 5.80
C ALA A 29 12.18 -7.34 6.82
N VAL A 30 11.17 -6.56 6.39
CA VAL A 30 10.18 -6.01 7.34
C VAL A 30 9.25 -7.09 7.92
N CYS A 31 9.08 -8.21 7.21
CA CYS A 31 8.27 -9.36 7.64
C CYS A 31 8.95 -10.23 8.71
N THR A 32 10.23 -9.97 9.04
CA THR A 32 10.95 -10.80 10.00
C THR A 32 10.50 -10.57 11.45
N LYS A 33 10.43 -11.66 12.23
CA LYS A 33 10.23 -11.60 13.69
C LYS A 33 11.45 -11.04 14.46
N ARG A 34 12.61 -10.94 13.80
CA ARG A 34 13.84 -10.43 14.41
C ARG A 34 13.77 -8.92 14.54
N SER A 35 13.37 -8.45 15.72
CA SER A 35 13.11 -7.02 16.00
C SER A 35 14.26 -6.07 15.60
N TYR A 36 15.52 -6.50 15.69
CA TYR A 36 16.69 -5.69 15.31
C TYR A 36 16.87 -5.49 13.80
N LEU A 37 16.27 -6.35 12.96
CA LEU A 37 16.33 -6.23 11.49
C LEU A 37 15.22 -5.32 10.94
N ARG A 38 14.17 -5.05 11.72
CA ARG A 38 13.02 -4.26 11.28
C ARG A 38 13.32 -2.76 11.12
N PRO A 39 14.02 -2.08 12.04
CA PRO A 39 14.29 -0.64 11.85
C PRO A 39 15.08 -0.35 10.56
N PRO A 40 16.15 -1.08 10.22
CA PRO A 40 16.81 -0.90 8.92
C PRO A 40 15.90 -1.20 7.72
N ALA A 41 15.00 -2.19 7.83
CA ALA A 41 14.05 -2.53 6.77
C ALA A 41 13.00 -1.43 6.57
N VAL A 42 12.46 -0.86 7.65
CA VAL A 42 11.52 0.27 7.63
C VAL A 42 12.17 1.49 6.98
N MET A 43 13.40 1.82 7.38
CA MET A 43 14.17 2.90 6.76
C MET A 43 14.37 2.67 5.25
N ALA A 44 14.70 1.43 4.86
CA ALA A 44 14.85 1.07 3.46
C ALA A 44 13.53 1.19 2.69
N ILE A 45 12.41 0.72 3.24
CA ILE A 45 11.08 0.89 2.63
C ILE A 45 10.80 2.38 2.44
N ASN A 46 10.95 3.22 3.46
CA ASN A 46 10.69 4.65 3.34
C ASN A 46 11.55 5.34 2.28
N ALA A 47 12.83 5.00 2.21
CA ALA A 47 13.74 5.56 1.22
C ALA A 47 13.37 5.13 -0.21
N LEU A 48 12.89 3.90 -0.39
CA LEU A 48 12.59 3.31 -1.68
C LEU A 48 11.13 3.51 -2.13
N LEU A 49 10.24 3.88 -1.20
CA LEU A 49 8.81 4.01 -1.46
C LEU A 49 8.48 4.97 -2.61
N PRO A 50 9.13 6.15 -2.76
CA PRO A 50 8.88 7.03 -3.90
C PRO A 50 9.18 6.36 -5.25
N ASP A 51 10.23 5.54 -5.33
CA ASP A 51 10.59 4.84 -6.55
C ASP A 51 9.69 3.63 -6.82
N MET A 52 9.24 2.96 -5.76
CA MET A 52 8.20 1.93 -5.88
C MET A 52 6.91 2.53 -6.42
N LEU A 53 6.45 3.68 -5.89
CA LEU A 53 5.24 4.35 -6.36
C LEU A 53 5.34 4.78 -7.83
N LYS A 54 6.52 5.22 -8.29
CA LYS A 54 6.76 5.49 -9.73
C LYS A 54 6.69 4.21 -10.57
N ALA A 55 7.25 3.10 -10.08
CA ALA A 55 7.20 1.81 -10.77
C ALA A 55 5.77 1.27 -10.86
N LEU A 56 5.00 1.41 -9.78
CA LEU A 56 3.58 1.08 -9.73
C LEU A 56 2.78 1.95 -10.71
N GLU A 57 2.97 3.28 -10.68
CA GLU A 57 2.32 4.20 -11.63
C GLU A 57 2.56 3.77 -13.08
N ARG A 58 3.80 3.45 -13.46
CA ARG A 58 4.13 2.96 -14.81
C ARG A 58 3.41 1.66 -15.15
N SER A 59 3.32 0.72 -14.22
CA SER A 59 2.70 -0.59 -14.44
C SER A 59 1.19 -0.43 -14.67
N LEU A 60 0.54 0.42 -13.88
CA LEU A 60 -0.88 0.73 -13.98
C LEU A 60 -1.24 1.49 -15.27
N ARG A 61 -0.30 2.08 -16.01
CA ARG A 61 -0.58 2.70 -17.32
C ARG A 61 -1.02 1.72 -18.40
N SER A 62 -0.95 0.41 -18.16
CA SER A 62 -1.49 -0.60 -19.06
C SER A 62 -2.95 -0.97 -18.73
N TYR A 63 -3.46 -0.57 -17.57
CA TYR A 63 -4.77 -0.96 -17.07
C TYR A 63 -5.89 -0.22 -17.80
N SER A 64 -7.04 -0.85 -17.96
CA SER A 64 -8.24 -0.16 -18.43
C SER A 64 -8.80 0.79 -17.36
N GLU A 65 -9.75 1.66 -17.72
CA GLU A 65 -10.50 2.48 -16.75
C GLU A 65 -11.14 1.63 -15.64
N ALA A 66 -11.77 0.51 -16.01
CA ALA A 66 -12.40 -0.41 -15.07
C ALA A 66 -11.38 -1.11 -14.16
N ASP A 67 -10.18 -1.43 -14.66
CA ASP A 67 -9.12 -2.03 -13.84
C ASP A 67 -8.53 -1.02 -12.86
N LEU A 68 -8.37 0.26 -13.26
CA LEU A 68 -7.90 1.31 -12.36
C LEU A 68 -8.91 1.58 -11.23
N ARG A 69 -10.21 1.64 -11.52
CA ARG A 69 -11.26 1.77 -10.50
C ARG A 69 -11.33 0.54 -9.58
N ALA A 70 -11.15 -0.66 -10.12
CA ALA A 70 -11.06 -1.86 -9.30
C ALA A 70 -9.82 -1.85 -8.39
N TRP A 71 -8.67 -1.40 -8.92
CA TRP A 71 -7.43 -1.27 -8.13
C TRP A 71 -7.63 -0.30 -6.97
N ASP A 72 -8.24 0.85 -7.23
CA ASP A 72 -8.59 1.86 -6.24
C ASP A 72 -9.50 1.28 -5.14
N LYS A 73 -10.55 0.57 -5.54
CA LYS A 73 -11.43 -0.13 -4.60
C LYS A 73 -10.69 -1.15 -3.73
N TYR A 74 -9.75 -1.92 -4.30
CA TYR A 74 -8.99 -2.91 -3.53
C TYR A 74 -8.03 -2.27 -2.52
N VAL A 75 -7.34 -1.16 -2.88
CA VAL A 75 -6.46 -0.47 -1.93
C VAL A 75 -7.27 0.11 -0.76
N HIS A 76 -8.43 0.71 -1.04
CA HIS A 76 -9.30 1.25 -0.01
C HIS A 76 -9.89 0.15 0.89
N ALA A 77 -10.34 -0.96 0.31
CA ALA A 77 -10.84 -2.10 1.08
C ALA A 77 -9.76 -2.68 2.02
N ALA A 78 -8.51 -2.84 1.55
CA ALA A 78 -7.42 -3.33 2.38
C ALA A 78 -7.07 -2.35 3.51
N VAL A 79 -7.09 -1.05 3.24
CA VAL A 79 -6.88 -0.04 4.28
C VAL A 79 -8.02 -0.10 5.32
N ASP A 80 -9.26 -0.24 4.90
CA ASP A 80 -10.42 -0.29 5.79
C ASP A 80 -10.45 -1.53 6.68
N GLU A 81 -10.01 -2.69 6.17
CA GLU A 81 -9.89 -3.93 6.93
C GLU A 81 -8.91 -3.80 8.12
N LEU A 82 -7.89 -2.97 7.99
CA LEU A 82 -6.98 -2.61 9.08
C LEU A 82 -7.54 -1.56 10.06
N GLY A 83 -8.77 -1.07 9.87
CA GLY A 83 -9.43 -0.03 10.65
C GLY A 83 -9.83 -0.40 12.09
N ARG A 84 -9.19 -1.41 12.68
CA ARG A 84 -9.51 -1.94 14.01
C ARG A 84 -8.78 -1.19 15.14
N PRO A 85 -9.34 -1.12 16.37
CA PRO A 85 -8.72 -0.41 17.49
C PRO A 85 -7.34 -0.94 17.92
N ASP A 86 -7.13 -2.25 17.86
CA ASP A 86 -5.86 -2.91 18.19
C ASP A 86 -4.75 -2.55 17.20
N VAL A 87 -5.07 -2.51 15.90
CA VAL A 87 -4.17 -2.05 14.85
C VAL A 87 -3.82 -0.57 15.05
N ARG A 88 -4.81 0.27 15.39
CA ARG A 88 -4.58 1.69 15.68
C ARG A 88 -3.61 1.90 16.84
N ALA A 89 -3.81 1.16 17.94
CA ALA A 89 -2.92 1.19 19.09
C ALA A 89 -1.50 0.75 18.70
N ALA A 90 -1.37 -0.30 17.88
CA ALA A 90 -0.09 -0.85 17.44
C ALA A 90 0.62 -0.01 16.37
N LEU A 91 -0.08 0.82 15.58
CA LEU A 91 0.54 1.76 14.63
C LEU A 91 0.91 3.10 15.28
N GLY A 92 0.40 3.39 16.48
CA GLY A 92 0.73 4.61 17.23
C GLY A 92 0.25 5.89 16.55
N SER A 93 -0.86 5.83 15.81
CA SER A 93 -1.38 6.95 15.02
C SER A 93 -2.06 8.02 15.89
N PRO A 94 -1.60 9.30 15.87
CA PRO A 94 -2.14 10.36 16.74
C PRO A 94 -3.50 10.93 16.32
N SER A 95 -3.95 10.69 15.07
CA SER A 95 -5.21 11.21 14.51
C SER A 95 -5.86 10.20 13.55
N ASP A 96 -7.12 10.40 13.19
CA ASP A 96 -7.82 9.55 12.21
C ASP A 96 -7.15 9.62 10.84
N GLU A 97 -6.76 10.81 10.40
CA GLU A 97 -6.02 11.04 9.15
C GLU A 97 -4.68 10.29 9.16
N SER A 98 -3.88 10.43 10.22
CA SER A 98 -2.62 9.70 10.36
C SER A 98 -2.80 8.18 10.37
N PHE A 99 -3.96 7.71 10.85
CA PHE A 99 -4.26 6.29 10.90
C PHE A 99 -4.61 5.74 9.51
N VAL A 100 -5.26 6.54 8.65
CA VAL A 100 -5.41 6.21 7.23
C VAL A 100 -4.03 6.06 6.57
N PHE A 101 -3.13 7.02 6.76
CA PHE A 101 -1.81 6.98 6.11
C PHE A 101 -0.90 5.88 6.67
N ALA A 102 -1.06 5.51 7.94
CA ALA A 102 -0.33 4.38 8.52
C ALA A 102 -0.78 3.05 7.93
N ARG A 103 -2.09 2.83 7.78
CA ARG A 103 -2.63 1.63 7.13
C ARG A 103 -2.27 1.58 5.65
N ALA A 104 -2.30 2.70 4.97
CA ALA A 104 -1.82 2.83 3.59
C ALA A 104 -0.33 2.45 3.47
N TRP A 105 0.50 2.80 4.46
CA TRP A 105 1.91 2.39 4.48
C TRP A 105 2.06 0.87 4.62
N VAL A 106 1.27 0.24 5.48
CA VAL A 106 1.23 -1.22 5.63
C VAL A 106 0.87 -1.90 4.31
N VAL A 107 -0.19 -1.43 3.63
CA VAL A 107 -0.59 -1.95 2.31
C VAL A 107 0.52 -1.74 1.27
N GLY A 108 1.14 -0.55 1.24
CA GLY A 108 2.25 -0.25 0.34
C GLY A 108 3.51 -1.08 0.58
N ALA A 109 3.76 -1.53 1.80
CA ALA A 109 4.86 -2.45 2.12
C ALA A 109 4.63 -3.88 1.57
N GLY A 110 3.41 -4.20 1.15
CA GLY A 110 3.06 -5.41 0.39
C GLY A 110 2.25 -6.44 1.18
N ARG A 111 1.72 -7.42 0.45
CA ARG A 111 0.75 -8.43 0.93
C ARG A 111 1.22 -9.21 2.16
N GLU A 112 2.48 -9.64 2.18
CA GLU A 112 3.01 -10.45 3.28
C GLU A 112 3.03 -9.64 4.59
N TYR A 113 3.55 -8.41 4.55
CA TYR A 113 3.57 -7.54 5.72
C TYR A 113 2.16 -7.12 6.15
N TYR A 114 1.28 -6.85 5.18
CA TYR A 114 -0.14 -6.62 5.43
C TYR A 114 -0.76 -7.74 6.26
N ALA A 115 -0.65 -8.99 5.80
CA ALA A 115 -1.22 -10.15 6.50
C ALA A 115 -0.64 -10.35 7.90
N LEU A 116 0.65 -10.04 8.09
CA LEU A 116 1.29 -10.12 9.40
C LEU A 116 0.77 -9.06 10.39
N VAL A 117 0.54 -7.83 9.91
CA VAL A 117 -0.05 -6.76 10.72
C VAL A 117 -1.53 -7.03 11.00
N GLU A 118 -2.25 -7.58 10.03
CA GLU A 118 -3.65 -7.98 10.19
C GLU A 118 -3.81 -9.11 11.23
N ASP A 119 -2.99 -10.15 11.17
CA ASP A 119 -3.06 -11.28 12.10
C ASP A 119 -2.54 -10.91 13.50
N SER A 120 -1.40 -10.20 13.58
CA SER A 120 -0.68 -9.97 14.83
C SER A 120 -0.15 -8.53 14.94
N PRO A 121 -1.02 -7.51 15.11
CA PRO A 121 -0.62 -6.10 15.03
C PRO A 121 0.47 -5.73 16.02
N SER A 122 0.37 -6.18 17.28
CA SER A 122 1.35 -5.88 18.33
C SER A 122 2.74 -6.47 18.07
N ALA A 123 2.84 -7.50 17.23
CA ALA A 123 4.10 -8.15 16.91
C ALA A 123 4.79 -7.50 15.70
N TYR A 124 4.02 -7.01 14.72
CA TYR A 124 4.54 -6.60 13.41
C TYR A 124 4.35 -5.13 13.06
N ALA A 125 3.33 -4.46 13.59
CA ALA A 125 3.08 -3.06 13.28
C ALA A 125 4.30 -2.20 13.66
N VAL A 126 4.60 -1.23 12.79
CA VAL A 126 5.68 -0.27 13.00
C VAL A 126 5.06 1.09 13.21
N HIS A 127 5.45 1.73 14.30
CA HIS A 127 4.89 3.02 14.67
C HIS A 127 5.35 4.12 13.72
N TYR A 128 4.51 5.13 13.58
CA TYR A 128 4.86 6.40 12.92
C TYR A 128 5.37 6.24 11.49
N GLN A 129 4.82 5.29 10.74
CA GLN A 129 5.02 5.17 9.28
C GLN A 129 3.75 5.61 8.55
N TRP A 130 3.90 6.36 7.46
CA TRP A 130 2.81 7.10 6.84
C TRP A 130 3.08 7.19 5.35
N THR A 131 2.06 6.98 4.52
CA THR A 131 2.10 7.32 3.10
C THR A 131 0.71 7.62 2.58
N GLU A 132 0.59 8.70 1.82
CA GLU A 132 -0.59 9.02 1.03
C GLU A 132 -0.51 8.41 -0.38
N GLY A 133 0.72 8.16 -0.84
CA GLY A 133 1.01 7.98 -2.26
C GLY A 133 0.35 6.76 -2.89
N ILE A 134 0.13 5.69 -2.10
CA ILE A 134 -0.50 4.45 -2.56
C ILE A 134 -2.01 4.63 -2.82
N LEU A 135 -2.69 5.49 -2.05
CA LEU A 135 -4.15 5.67 -2.14
C LEU A 135 -4.52 6.31 -3.48
N GLY A 136 -3.86 7.40 -3.86
CA GLY A 136 -4.20 8.12 -5.09
C GLY A 136 -3.50 7.64 -6.38
N VAL A 137 -2.76 6.51 -6.37
CA VAL A 137 -1.95 6.15 -7.55
C VAL A 137 -2.79 5.77 -8.76
N ALA A 138 -3.89 5.02 -8.57
CA ALA A 138 -4.78 4.63 -9.65
C ALA A 138 -5.52 5.85 -10.22
N GLN A 139 -6.06 6.72 -9.35
CA GLN A 139 -6.68 7.98 -9.75
C GLN A 139 -5.72 8.84 -10.59
N ARG A 140 -4.48 9.05 -10.13
CA ARG A 140 -3.49 9.83 -10.90
C ARG A 140 -3.19 9.25 -12.28
N VAL A 141 -3.16 7.91 -12.40
CA VAL A 141 -2.95 7.25 -13.70
C VAL A 141 -4.16 7.43 -14.61
N TYR A 142 -5.36 7.30 -14.05
CA TYR A 142 -6.60 7.51 -14.78
C TYR A 142 -6.67 8.95 -15.30
N GLU A 143 -6.43 9.93 -14.44
CA GLU A 143 -6.49 11.36 -14.81
C GLU A 143 -5.55 11.71 -15.95
N LYS A 144 -4.35 11.13 -15.95
CA LYS A 144 -3.36 11.31 -17.02
C LYS A 144 -3.76 10.66 -18.35
N ARG A 145 -4.62 9.64 -18.34
CA ARG A 145 -4.91 8.80 -19.52
C ARG A 145 -6.31 8.98 -20.09
N TYR A 146 -7.29 9.14 -19.22
CA TYR A 146 -8.71 9.09 -19.54
C TYR A 146 -9.43 10.40 -19.17
N GLY A 147 -8.75 11.34 -18.50
CA GLY A 147 -9.33 12.60 -18.06
C GLY A 147 -9.90 12.51 -16.65
N LYS A 148 -10.79 13.43 -16.27
CA LYS A 148 -11.24 13.60 -14.88
C LYS A 148 -11.76 12.29 -14.25
N TRP A 149 -11.26 11.95 -13.06
CA TRP A 149 -11.87 10.93 -12.23
C TRP A 149 -13.18 11.48 -11.67
N GLU A 150 -14.30 10.96 -12.16
CA GLU A 150 -15.60 11.23 -11.54
C GLU A 150 -15.76 10.24 -10.37
N ASP A 151 -15.88 10.79 -9.16
CA ASP A 151 -16.17 10.02 -7.96
C ASP A 151 -17.62 9.52 -8.04
N GLU A 152 -17.84 8.23 -7.79
CA GLU A 152 -19.19 7.65 -7.61
C GLU A 152 -19.87 8.14 -6.32
N TYR A 153 -19.26 9.05 -5.56
CA TYR A 153 -19.78 9.60 -4.30
C TYR A 153 -20.47 10.97 -4.45
N ASP A 154 -20.61 11.48 -5.68
CA ASP A 154 -21.25 12.79 -5.98
C ASP A 154 -22.72 12.66 -6.44
N THR A 155 -23.39 11.54 -6.09
CA THR A 155 -24.86 11.36 -6.26
C THR A 155 -25.53 10.80 -5.03
#